data_AF-A0A817Y534-F1
#
_entry.id   AF-A0A817Y534-F1
#
_cell.length_a   1.000
_cell.length_b   1.000
_cell.length_c   1.000
_cell.angle_alpha   90.00
_cell.angle_beta   90.00
_cell.angle_gamma   90.00
#
_symmetry.space_group_name_H-M   'P 1'
#
loop_
_entity.id
_entity.type
_entity.pdbx_description
1 polymer ?
#
loop_
_entity_poly.entity_id
_entity_poly.type
_entity_poly.pdbx_seq_one_letter_code
_entity_poly.pdbx_strand_id
1 'polypeptide(L)'
;MNYSYKKIKDQLLSDTIPISDRDSNEQTIRQRILTRRRSEPSLAIDQESNNYQRSPYHLSYGNLYDQADDLIDTVFEVPTKCVEQAKEVGKRVVQYVVDHSHLPHWLLDNEYLISGHRPPMPSFKECFASIFRLHTETVNIWTHLLGTLFFIIVAIYFISRPSSEIHIEQKLTFGAFFLGAILCLLFSTLYHTLSCHSLKVSKLFNKLDYCGISILIIASFIPWLYYGFYCEFGTKVAYLLTTILLGTGCIIVSMWDKFAAPEYRTCRALLFIAFGLFGFIPTCHYALLFGFKHAFTTGAAQWLVVMAVLYISGASLYAARIPERLAPGYFDIWFQSHQIFHVFVVAAACVHYYGLCVLSLHQSSIGDCRKRIIPPFSSVLNSMFD
;
A
#
# COMPACT_ATOMS: atom_id res chain seq x y z
N MET A 1 0.78 25.05 -7.87
CA MET A 1 1.10 24.63 -6.48
C MET A 1 2.60 24.44 -6.20
N ASN A 2 3.48 24.30 -7.21
CA ASN A 2 4.93 24.07 -6.99
C ASN A 2 5.79 25.32 -6.70
N TYR A 3 5.24 26.53 -6.80
CA TYR A 3 5.99 27.76 -6.46
C TYR A 3 6.04 28.04 -4.95
N SER A 4 5.10 27.46 -4.18
CA SER A 4 4.97 27.75 -2.74
C SER A 4 5.89 26.91 -1.87
N TYR A 5 6.20 25.67 -2.28
CA TYR A 5 6.98 24.75 -1.44
C TYR A 5 8.49 25.03 -1.50
N LYS A 6 9.00 25.45 -2.66
CA LYS A 6 10.41 25.87 -2.81
C LYS A 6 10.68 27.17 -2.03
N LYS A 7 9.74 28.12 -2.05
CA LYS A 7 9.84 29.39 -1.31
C LYS A 7 9.84 29.19 0.20
N ILE A 8 9.09 28.20 0.71
CA ILE A 8 9.05 27.86 2.15
C ILE A 8 10.31 27.10 2.59
N LYS A 9 10.83 26.19 1.75
CA LYS A 9 12.09 25.46 2.02
C LYS A 9 13.30 26.39 2.04
N ASP A 10 13.35 27.35 1.11
CA ASP A 10 14.45 28.32 1.03
C ASP A 10 14.38 29.36 2.17
N GLN A 11 13.19 29.72 2.66
CA GLN A 11 13.01 30.55 3.87
C GLN A 11 13.37 29.81 5.17
N LEU A 12 13.11 28.50 5.25
CA LEU A 12 13.46 27.71 6.43
C LEU A 12 14.96 27.41 6.53
N LEU A 13 15.69 27.44 5.40
CA LEU A 13 17.14 27.27 5.35
C LEU A 13 17.92 28.59 5.53
N SER A 14 17.31 29.76 5.26
CA SER A 14 17.95 31.06 5.54
C SER A 14 17.92 31.45 7.02
N ASP A 15 16.98 30.89 7.80
CA ASP A 15 16.71 31.31 9.18
C ASP A 15 17.32 30.39 10.25
N THR A 16 18.24 29.50 9.86
CA THR A 16 19.11 28.77 10.80
C THR A 16 20.16 29.69 11.40
N ILE A 17 19.71 30.54 12.34
CA ILE A 17 20.60 31.21 13.30
C ILE A 17 21.17 30.13 14.23
N PRO A 18 22.51 30.06 14.42
CA PRO A 18 23.13 29.11 15.33
C PRO A 18 22.53 29.23 16.74
N ILE A 19 22.40 28.10 17.44
CA ILE A 19 21.80 28.04 18.79
C ILE A 19 22.49 28.99 19.81
N SER A 20 23.71 29.47 19.53
CA SER A 20 24.40 30.47 20.37
C SER A 20 23.86 31.90 20.26
N ASP A 21 23.04 32.24 19.27
CA ASP A 21 22.58 33.62 19.01
C ASP A 21 21.15 33.93 19.50
N ARG A 22 20.38 32.93 19.95
CA ARG A 22 19.07 33.17 20.56
C ARG A 22 19.17 33.70 21.99
N ASP A 23 20.07 33.12 22.79
CA ASP A 23 20.35 33.60 24.15
C ASP A 23 20.99 35.00 24.14
N SER A 24 21.79 35.31 23.10
CA SER A 24 22.41 36.63 22.93
C SER A 24 21.36 37.70 22.59
N ASN A 25 20.35 37.38 21.77
CA ASN A 25 19.27 38.30 21.43
C ASN A 25 18.30 38.55 22.60
N GLU A 26 17.97 37.51 23.38
CA GLU A 26 17.11 37.69 24.56
C GLU A 26 17.80 38.56 25.63
N GLN A 27 19.09 38.31 25.90
CA GLN A 27 19.87 39.15 26.81
C GLN A 27 20.04 40.57 26.28
N THR A 28 20.27 40.74 24.97
CA THR A 28 20.42 42.07 24.35
C THR A 28 19.12 42.88 24.42
N ILE A 29 17.96 42.24 24.27
CA ILE A 29 16.65 42.90 24.38
C ILE A 29 16.38 43.29 25.84
N ARG A 30 16.65 42.40 26.81
CA ARG A 30 16.56 42.71 28.25
C ARG A 30 17.49 43.87 28.63
N GLN A 31 18.72 43.87 28.13
CA GLN A 31 19.69 44.94 28.40
C GLN A 31 19.24 46.29 27.84
N ARG A 32 18.66 46.30 26.63
CA ARG A 32 18.10 47.51 25.97
C ARG A 32 16.89 48.07 26.71
N ILE A 33 16.04 47.22 27.26
CA ILE A 33 14.90 47.63 28.09
C ILE A 33 15.39 48.25 29.40
N LEU A 34 16.42 47.66 30.04
CA LEU A 34 17.02 48.19 31.27
C LEU A 34 17.79 49.50 31.06
N THR A 35 18.44 49.70 29.91
CA THR A 35 19.10 50.97 29.58
C THR A 35 18.10 52.08 29.31
N ARG A 36 16.96 51.78 28.68
CA ARG A 36 15.86 52.74 28.48
C ARG A 36 15.21 53.16 29.81
N ARG A 37 15.21 52.28 30.81
CA ARG A 37 14.77 52.53 32.20
C ARG A 37 15.68 53.51 32.95
N ARG A 38 16.93 53.71 32.51
CA ARG A 38 17.94 54.57 33.15
C ARG A 38 18.06 55.96 32.51
N SER A 39 17.38 56.19 31.38
CA SER A 39 17.44 57.44 30.60
C SER A 39 16.23 58.37 30.78
N GLU A 40 15.29 58.05 31.68
CA GLU A 40 14.25 59.02 32.06
C GLU A 40 14.84 60.08 33.00
N PRO A 41 14.74 61.38 32.67
CA PRO A 41 15.27 62.44 33.53
C PRO A 41 14.52 62.48 34.85
N SER A 42 15.27 62.42 35.95
CA SER A 42 14.82 62.86 37.27
C SER A 42 14.43 64.34 37.21
N LEU A 43 13.12 64.61 37.19
CA LEU A 43 12.58 65.95 37.43
C LEU A 43 12.83 66.32 38.90
N ALA A 44 13.81 67.20 39.10
CA ALA A 44 14.04 67.89 40.36
C ALA A 44 12.82 68.78 40.69
N ILE A 45 12.33 68.69 41.93
CA ILE A 45 11.44 69.69 42.52
C ILE A 45 12.12 70.13 43.82
N ASP A 46 12.48 71.41 43.85
CA ASP A 46 13.04 72.13 45.00
C ASP A 46 12.08 72.18 46.18
N GLN A 47 12.66 72.21 47.38
CA GLN A 47 11.96 72.43 48.65
C GLN A 47 11.52 73.89 48.76
N GLU A 48 10.22 74.16 48.91
CA GLU A 48 9.69 75.07 49.94
C GLU A 48 8.16 75.17 49.91
N SER A 49 7.59 75.36 51.10
CA SER A 49 6.20 75.70 51.45
C SER A 49 5.25 74.58 51.92
N ASN A 50 4.75 74.86 53.12
CA ASN A 50 3.87 74.14 54.02
C ASN A 50 2.55 73.61 53.44
N ASN A 51 2.22 72.40 53.90
CA ASN A 51 0.92 72.01 54.45
C ASN A 51 -0.30 72.12 53.50
N TYR A 52 -0.72 71.01 52.87
CA TYR A 52 -2.14 70.76 52.61
C TYR A 52 -2.46 69.26 52.49
N GLN A 53 -3.66 68.92 52.97
CA GLN A 53 -4.26 67.60 53.12
C GLN A 53 -4.11 66.61 51.96
N ARG A 54 -4.14 65.32 52.35
CA ARG A 54 -4.44 64.12 51.54
C ARG A 54 -5.44 64.41 50.40
N SER A 55 -5.03 64.12 49.17
CA SER A 55 -5.91 63.90 48.02
C SER A 55 -6.07 62.38 47.77
N PRO A 56 -7.30 61.84 47.63
CA PRO A 56 -7.55 60.41 47.51
C PRO A 56 -7.64 59.98 46.04
N TYR A 57 -6.56 60.08 45.27
CA TYR A 57 -6.53 59.58 43.88
C TYR A 57 -5.18 58.96 43.53
N HIS A 58 -4.77 57.91 44.23
CA HIS A 58 -3.80 56.94 43.73
C HIS A 58 -4.53 55.63 43.41
N LEU A 59 -5.31 55.65 42.32
CA LEU A 59 -5.94 54.47 41.76
C LEU A 59 -5.06 53.91 40.64
N SER A 60 -4.49 52.74 40.91
CA SER A 60 -4.36 51.63 39.97
C SER A 60 -3.51 51.83 38.70
N TYR A 61 -2.18 51.99 38.87
CA TYR A 61 -1.23 51.66 37.79
C TYR A 61 -0.58 50.28 37.97
N GLY A 62 -0.44 49.75 39.18
CA GLY A 62 0.14 48.41 39.41
C GLY A 62 -0.65 47.26 38.77
N ASN A 63 -1.98 47.29 38.91
CA ASN A 63 -2.87 46.24 38.38
C ASN A 63 -2.88 46.13 36.84
N LEU A 64 -2.57 47.21 36.12
CA LEU A 64 -2.57 47.23 34.65
C LEU A 64 -1.26 46.66 34.07
N TYR A 65 -0.14 46.78 34.79
CA TYR A 65 1.14 46.18 34.38
C TYR A 65 1.18 44.68 34.70
N ASP A 66 0.69 44.27 35.87
CA ASP A 66 0.62 42.84 36.23
C ASP A 66 -0.35 42.08 35.30
N GLN A 67 -1.48 42.70 34.92
CA GLN A 67 -2.39 42.12 33.92
C GLN A 67 -1.80 42.08 32.50
N ALA A 68 -0.91 43.00 32.15
CA ALA A 68 -0.25 43.02 30.85
C ALA A 68 0.85 41.96 30.76
N ASP A 69 1.63 41.75 31.83
CA ASP A 69 2.63 40.68 31.91
C ASP A 69 1.96 39.30 31.94
N ASP A 70 0.88 39.11 32.70
CA ASP A 70 0.09 37.86 32.66
C ASP A 70 -0.52 37.59 31.27
N LEU A 71 -1.00 38.65 30.58
CA LEU A 71 -1.53 38.52 29.23
C LEU A 71 -0.43 38.20 28.22
N ILE A 72 0.76 38.81 28.35
CA ILE A 72 1.93 38.54 27.51
C ILE A 72 2.40 37.10 27.73
N ASP A 73 2.55 36.66 28.97
CA ASP A 73 2.93 35.30 29.32
C ASP A 73 1.89 34.31 28.80
N THR A 74 0.59 34.57 28.98
CA THR A 74 -0.47 33.72 28.43
C THR A 74 -0.46 33.69 26.89
N VAL A 75 -0.23 34.83 26.24
CA VAL A 75 -0.18 34.97 24.77
C VAL A 75 1.07 34.30 24.19
N PHE A 76 2.17 34.16 24.93
CA PHE A 76 3.36 33.43 24.48
C PHE A 76 3.35 31.95 24.87
N GLU A 77 2.75 31.60 26.02
CA GLU A 77 2.69 30.24 26.57
C GLU A 77 1.63 29.36 25.86
N VAL A 78 0.48 29.94 25.47
CA VAL A 78 -0.57 29.20 24.73
C VAL A 78 -0.10 28.77 23.33
N PRO A 79 0.54 29.63 22.50
CA PRO A 79 1.10 29.21 21.22
C PRO A 79 2.25 28.21 21.37
N THR A 80 3.10 28.33 22.38
CA THR A 80 4.17 27.34 22.61
C THR A 80 3.60 26.00 23.02
N LYS A 81 2.63 25.95 23.94
CA LYS A 81 1.94 24.70 24.31
C LYS A 81 1.17 24.10 23.13
N CYS A 82 0.48 24.91 22.30
CA CYS A 82 -0.18 24.42 21.09
C CYS A 82 0.82 23.92 20.04
N VAL A 83 1.97 24.57 19.87
CA VAL A 83 3.03 24.13 18.96
C VAL A 83 3.72 22.87 19.49
N GLU A 84 3.94 22.74 20.78
CA GLU A 84 4.49 21.53 21.40
C GLU A 84 3.48 20.38 21.37
N GLN A 85 2.20 20.63 21.61
CA GLN A 85 1.15 19.65 21.41
C GLN A 85 0.98 19.29 19.93
N ALA A 86 1.07 20.22 19.00
CA ALA A 86 1.06 19.94 17.56
C ALA A 86 2.32 19.17 17.13
N LYS A 87 3.48 19.43 17.75
CA LYS A 87 4.70 18.64 17.57
C LYS A 87 4.59 17.26 18.19
N GLU A 88 3.94 17.10 19.34
CA GLU A 88 3.72 15.80 19.96
C GLU A 88 2.63 14.99 19.26
N VAL A 89 1.56 15.63 18.79
CA VAL A 89 0.60 15.03 17.87
C VAL A 89 1.29 14.69 16.55
N GLY A 90 2.15 15.57 16.04
CA GLY A 90 3.01 15.33 14.88
C GLY A 90 3.93 14.13 15.06
N LYS A 91 4.59 13.98 16.22
CA LYS A 91 5.42 12.82 16.61
C LYS A 91 4.61 11.55 16.88
N ARG A 92 3.34 11.67 17.28
CA ARG A 92 2.42 10.53 17.50
C ARG A 92 1.83 10.01 16.18
N VAL A 93 1.60 10.91 15.22
CA VAL A 93 1.04 10.65 13.88
C VAL A 93 2.14 10.22 12.90
N VAL A 94 3.29 10.89 12.92
CA VAL A 94 4.50 10.52 12.20
C VAL A 94 5.38 9.75 13.16
N GLN A 95 5.31 8.42 13.09
CA GLN A 95 6.38 7.59 13.61
C GLN A 95 7.72 8.16 13.12
N TYR A 96 8.78 8.11 13.93
CA TYR A 96 10.14 8.46 13.48
C TYR A 96 10.48 7.68 12.22
N VAL A 97 10.20 8.24 11.05
CA VAL A 97 10.58 7.70 9.75
C VAL A 97 12.05 8.02 9.54
N VAL A 98 12.73 7.14 8.82
CA VAL A 98 14.17 7.26 8.57
C VAL A 98 14.43 7.28 7.07
N ASP A 99 15.58 7.86 6.71
CA ASP A 99 16.08 7.80 5.34
C ASP A 99 16.64 6.41 5.04
N HIS A 100 16.62 6.05 3.76
CA HIS A 100 17.10 4.76 3.25
C HIS A 100 18.54 4.45 3.70
N SER A 101 19.40 5.47 3.79
CA SER A 101 20.80 5.30 4.24
C SER A 101 20.94 4.83 5.69
N HIS A 102 19.91 4.99 6.52
CA HIS A 102 19.90 4.61 7.93
C HIS A 102 19.21 3.26 8.18
N LEU A 103 18.70 2.60 7.14
CA LEU A 103 18.07 1.30 7.26
C LEU A 103 19.10 0.18 7.38
N PRO A 104 18.82 -0.86 8.19
CA PRO A 104 19.63 -2.06 8.19
C PRO A 104 19.50 -2.81 6.86
N HIS A 105 20.52 -3.58 6.49
CA HIS A 105 20.62 -4.26 5.18
C HIS A 105 19.38 -5.04 4.74
N TRP A 106 18.65 -5.66 5.66
CA TRP A 106 17.48 -6.48 5.33
C TRP A 106 16.21 -5.67 5.02
N LEU A 107 16.23 -4.35 5.24
CA LEU A 107 15.19 -3.41 4.83
C LEU A 107 15.57 -2.60 3.58
N LEU A 108 16.81 -2.73 3.09
CA LEU A 108 17.30 -2.06 1.87
C LEU A 108 16.78 -2.78 0.61
N ASP A 109 15.49 -2.64 0.31
CA ASP A 109 14.89 -3.27 -0.87
C ASP A 109 14.95 -2.39 -2.13
N ASN A 110 14.72 -1.09 -2.01
CA ASN A 110 14.61 -0.17 -3.16
C ASN A 110 15.34 1.15 -2.91
N GLU A 111 16.52 1.31 -3.51
CA GLU A 111 17.38 2.48 -3.35
C GLU A 111 16.80 3.80 -3.89
N TYR A 112 15.72 3.74 -4.69
CA TYR A 112 15.08 4.93 -5.26
C TYR A 112 14.07 5.58 -4.31
N LEU A 113 13.70 4.88 -3.23
CA LEU A 113 12.87 5.40 -2.16
C LEU A 113 13.78 5.99 -1.09
N ILE A 114 13.85 7.32 -1.00
CA ILE A 114 14.92 8.00 -0.25
C ILE A 114 14.55 8.19 1.21
N SER A 115 13.30 8.55 1.50
CA SER A 115 12.80 8.91 2.83
C SER A 115 11.50 8.20 3.18
N GLY A 116 11.01 8.40 4.42
CA GLY A 116 9.69 7.93 4.82
C GLY A 116 9.64 6.45 5.22
N HIS A 117 10.79 5.81 5.46
CA HIS A 117 10.85 4.40 5.84
C HIS A 117 10.59 4.18 7.32
N ARG A 118 10.00 3.05 7.68
CA ARG A 118 9.88 2.66 9.10
C ARG A 118 11.22 2.12 9.60
N PRO A 119 11.70 2.56 10.77
CA PRO A 119 12.86 1.94 11.43
C PRO A 119 12.50 0.54 11.91
N PRO A 120 13.50 -0.29 12.29
CA PRO A 120 13.26 -1.55 12.94
C PRO A 120 12.40 -1.39 14.21
N MET A 121 11.27 -2.08 14.26
CA MET A 121 10.32 -2.05 15.37
C MET A 121 10.06 -3.47 15.88
N PRO A 122 10.81 -3.96 16.87
CA PRO A 122 10.66 -5.32 17.39
C PRO A 122 9.42 -5.49 18.29
N SER A 123 8.29 -4.91 17.87
CA SER A 123 6.99 -4.94 18.53
C SER A 123 5.89 -5.11 17.49
N PHE A 124 5.18 -6.24 17.55
CA PHE A 124 4.00 -6.49 16.70
C PHE A 124 2.95 -5.39 16.87
N LYS A 125 2.72 -4.93 18.12
CA LYS A 125 1.74 -3.87 18.41
C LYS A 125 2.08 -2.58 17.66
N GLU A 126 3.35 -2.20 17.61
CA GLU A 126 3.79 -1.01 16.89
C GLU A 126 3.70 -1.20 15.37
N CYS A 127 4.05 -2.39 14.86
CA CYS A 127 3.90 -2.72 13.45
C CYS A 127 2.43 -2.62 13.00
N PHE A 128 1.49 -3.20 13.75
CA PHE A 128 0.05 -3.09 13.44
C PHE A 128 -0.48 -1.67 13.63
N ALA A 129 -0.01 -0.93 14.66
CA ALA A 129 -0.37 0.48 14.82
C ALA A 129 0.12 1.35 13.65
N SER A 130 1.22 0.97 12.98
CA SER A 130 1.75 1.69 11.82
C SER A 130 0.84 1.66 10.59
N ILE A 131 -0.14 0.75 10.51
CA ILE A 131 -1.13 0.71 9.41
C ILE A 131 -1.84 2.07 9.26
N PHE A 132 -2.08 2.77 10.37
CA PHE A 132 -2.74 4.08 10.39
C PHE A 132 -1.77 5.26 10.35
N ARG A 133 -0.51 5.03 9.98
CA ARG A 133 0.54 6.04 9.86
C ARG A 133 1.02 6.14 8.41
N LEU A 134 1.65 7.26 8.09
CA LEU A 134 2.17 7.53 6.75
C LEU A 134 3.65 7.15 6.67
N HIS A 135 3.97 6.22 5.77
CA HIS A 135 5.31 5.73 5.47
C HIS A 135 5.32 5.04 4.09
N THR A 136 6.50 4.64 3.62
CA THR A 136 6.70 4.01 2.31
C THR A 136 5.80 2.80 2.05
N GLU A 137 5.45 2.06 3.11
CA GLU A 137 4.62 0.85 3.06
C GLU A 137 3.10 1.08 3.19
N THR A 138 2.63 2.31 3.43
CA THR A 138 1.22 2.57 3.76
C THR A 138 0.28 2.09 2.64
N VAL A 139 0.56 2.47 1.39
CA VAL A 139 -0.29 2.08 0.25
C VAL A 139 -0.17 0.59 -0.06
N ASN A 140 1.01 -0.02 0.13
CA ASN A 140 1.20 -1.46 -0.06
C ASN A 140 0.30 -2.26 0.89
N ILE A 141 0.22 -1.83 2.17
CA ILE A 141 -0.67 -2.43 3.17
C ILE A 141 -2.13 -2.20 2.78
N TRP A 142 -2.54 -0.96 2.54
CA TRP A 142 -3.96 -0.62 2.35
C TRP A 142 -4.57 -1.21 1.07
N THR A 143 -3.81 -1.28 -0.03
CA THR A 143 -4.30 -1.85 -1.29
C THR A 143 -4.67 -3.32 -1.14
N HIS A 144 -3.81 -4.13 -0.54
CA HIS A 144 -4.09 -5.55 -0.32
C HIS A 144 -4.98 -5.82 0.89
N LEU A 145 -4.98 -4.97 1.93
CA LEU A 145 -5.92 -5.08 3.06
C LEU A 145 -7.36 -4.88 2.57
N LEU A 146 -7.61 -3.80 1.82
CA LEU A 146 -8.93 -3.53 1.24
C LEU A 146 -9.33 -4.61 0.23
N GLY A 147 -8.38 -5.08 -0.59
CA GLY A 147 -8.61 -6.23 -1.48
C GLY A 147 -9.01 -7.50 -0.71
N THR A 148 -8.33 -7.80 0.40
CA THR A 148 -8.64 -8.94 1.27
C THR A 148 -10.07 -8.84 1.80
N LEU A 149 -10.46 -7.68 2.36
CA LEU A 149 -11.80 -7.45 2.87
C LEU A 149 -12.86 -7.56 1.77
N PHE A 150 -12.57 -7.01 0.58
CA PHE A 150 -13.44 -7.11 -0.58
C PHE A 150 -13.70 -8.57 -0.97
N PHE A 151 -12.65 -9.39 -1.13
CA PHE A 151 -12.82 -10.80 -1.49
C PHE A 151 -13.47 -11.64 -0.38
N ILE A 152 -13.27 -11.31 0.90
CA ILE A 152 -14.03 -11.92 2.01
C ILE A 152 -15.52 -11.64 1.86
N ILE A 153 -15.91 -10.38 1.63
CA ILE A 153 -17.32 -9.98 1.48
C ILE A 153 -17.94 -10.68 0.27
N VAL A 154 -17.26 -10.70 -0.87
CA VAL A 154 -17.73 -11.37 -2.09
C VAL A 154 -17.85 -12.89 -1.87
N ALA A 155 -16.89 -13.51 -1.19
CA ALA A 155 -16.93 -14.94 -0.89
C ALA A 155 -18.10 -15.30 0.03
N ILE A 156 -18.32 -14.54 1.10
CA ILE A 156 -19.47 -14.72 2.01
C ILE A 156 -20.76 -14.59 1.21
N TYR A 157 -20.93 -13.51 0.44
CA TYR A 157 -22.12 -13.30 -0.38
C TYR A 157 -22.39 -14.48 -1.33
N PHE A 158 -21.35 -14.94 -2.04
CA PHE A 158 -21.46 -16.04 -3.02
C PHE A 158 -21.81 -17.38 -2.36
N ILE A 159 -21.12 -17.73 -1.26
CA ILE A 159 -21.32 -19.01 -0.57
C ILE A 159 -22.69 -19.05 0.14
N SER A 160 -23.17 -17.90 0.62
CA SER A 160 -24.48 -17.76 1.28
C SER A 160 -25.68 -17.84 0.33
N ARG A 161 -25.51 -17.75 -1.00
CA ARG A 161 -26.63 -17.90 -1.94
C ARG A 161 -27.27 -19.30 -1.79
N PRO A 162 -28.60 -19.43 -1.89
CA PRO A 162 -29.26 -20.72 -1.75
C PRO A 162 -28.83 -21.68 -2.87
N SER A 163 -28.85 -23.00 -2.59
CA SER A 163 -28.46 -24.02 -3.57
C SER A 163 -29.37 -24.09 -4.81
N SER A 164 -30.53 -23.44 -4.76
CA SER A 164 -31.42 -23.23 -5.91
C SER A 164 -30.87 -22.23 -6.92
N GLU A 165 -29.95 -21.36 -6.51
CA GLU A 165 -29.32 -20.36 -7.36
C GLU A 165 -27.87 -20.70 -7.68
N ILE A 166 -27.10 -21.12 -6.67
CA ILE A 166 -25.69 -21.49 -6.83
C ILE A 166 -25.50 -22.91 -6.33
N HIS A 167 -25.23 -23.83 -7.25
CA HIS A 167 -25.02 -25.23 -6.94
C HIS A 167 -23.75 -25.45 -6.11
N ILE A 168 -23.71 -26.54 -5.34
CA ILE A 168 -22.58 -26.86 -4.45
C ILE A 168 -21.24 -26.95 -5.19
N GLU A 169 -21.23 -27.48 -6.42
CA GLU A 169 -20.04 -27.59 -7.24
C GLU A 169 -19.46 -26.21 -7.61
N GLN A 170 -20.34 -25.23 -7.86
CA GLN A 170 -19.95 -23.85 -8.11
C GLN A 170 -19.37 -23.22 -6.83
N LYS A 171 -20.00 -23.48 -5.67
CA LYS A 171 -19.49 -22.99 -4.37
C LYS A 171 -18.11 -23.56 -4.06
N LEU A 172 -17.85 -24.84 -4.34
CA LEU A 172 -16.56 -25.47 -4.08
C LEU A 172 -15.47 -24.91 -5.00
N THR A 173 -15.75 -24.80 -6.30
CA THR A 173 -14.76 -24.33 -7.29
C THR A 173 -14.45 -22.84 -7.13
N PHE A 174 -15.46 -21.98 -6.99
CA PHE A 174 -15.25 -20.55 -6.69
C PHE A 174 -14.70 -20.34 -5.28
N GLY A 175 -15.10 -21.16 -4.31
CA GLY A 175 -14.58 -21.13 -2.95
C GLY A 175 -13.06 -21.35 -2.90
N ALA A 176 -12.54 -22.26 -3.72
CA ALA A 176 -11.09 -22.45 -3.86
C ALA A 176 -10.40 -21.18 -4.36
N PHE A 177 -10.93 -20.54 -5.42
CA PHE A 177 -10.41 -19.27 -5.92
C PHE A 177 -10.45 -18.16 -4.86
N PHE A 178 -11.58 -17.99 -4.17
CA PHE A 178 -11.71 -16.98 -3.11
C PHE A 178 -10.72 -17.21 -1.98
N LEU A 179 -10.56 -18.46 -1.52
CA LEU A 179 -9.58 -18.80 -0.49
C LEU A 179 -8.16 -18.45 -0.96
N GLY A 180 -7.80 -18.77 -2.20
CA GLY A 180 -6.49 -18.42 -2.75
C GLY A 180 -6.26 -16.91 -2.84
N ALA A 181 -7.26 -16.15 -3.29
CA ALA A 181 -7.19 -14.68 -3.36
C ALA A 181 -7.06 -14.06 -1.97
N ILE A 182 -7.88 -14.50 -1.01
CA ILE A 182 -7.85 -14.02 0.37
C ILE A 182 -6.49 -14.32 1.01
N LEU A 183 -5.98 -15.54 0.88
CA LEU A 183 -4.67 -15.92 1.45
C LEU A 183 -3.53 -15.11 0.83
N CYS A 184 -3.53 -14.93 -0.50
CA CYS A 184 -2.51 -14.14 -1.19
C CYS A 184 -2.48 -12.69 -0.68
N LEU A 185 -3.62 -12.02 -0.69
CA LEU A 185 -3.72 -10.62 -0.30
C LEU A 185 -3.47 -10.43 1.21
N LEU A 186 -3.90 -11.40 2.04
CA LEU A 186 -3.65 -11.38 3.48
C LEU A 186 -2.16 -11.57 3.80
N PHE A 187 -1.49 -12.55 3.18
CA PHE A 187 -0.05 -12.76 3.39
C PHE A 187 0.76 -11.54 2.97
N SER A 188 0.39 -10.90 1.85
CA SER A 188 0.99 -9.65 1.43
C SER A 188 0.76 -8.51 2.43
N THR A 189 -0.49 -8.33 2.88
CA THR A 189 -0.84 -7.33 3.90
C THR A 189 -0.02 -7.54 5.19
N LEU A 190 0.08 -8.78 5.65
CA LEU A 190 0.84 -9.14 6.85
C LEU A 190 2.33 -8.90 6.65
N TYR A 191 2.89 -9.26 5.49
CA TYR A 191 4.28 -8.96 5.16
C TYR A 191 4.57 -7.46 5.22
N HIS A 192 3.83 -6.65 4.47
CA HIS A 192 4.07 -5.21 4.47
C HIS A 192 3.79 -4.57 5.83
N THR A 193 2.90 -5.13 6.65
CA THR A 193 2.71 -4.65 8.02
C THR A 193 3.91 -4.98 8.91
N LEU A 194 4.43 -6.21 8.82
CA LEU A 194 5.45 -6.76 9.72
C LEU A 194 6.87 -6.68 9.16
N SER A 195 7.05 -6.11 7.96
CA SER A 195 8.32 -6.08 7.24
C SER A 195 9.40 -5.34 8.01
N CYS A 196 9.06 -4.41 8.90
CA CYS A 196 10.00 -3.68 9.75
C CYS A 196 10.23 -4.30 11.13
N HIS A 197 9.69 -5.48 11.44
CA HIS A 197 9.75 -6.02 12.80
C HIS A 197 11.15 -6.48 13.22
N SER A 198 11.65 -7.53 12.55
CA SER A 198 12.99 -8.07 12.74
C SER A 198 13.35 -8.92 11.51
N LEU A 199 14.64 -9.18 11.32
CA LEU A 199 15.13 -10.00 10.20
C LEU A 199 14.38 -11.33 10.05
N LYS A 200 14.14 -12.03 11.16
CA LYS A 200 13.47 -13.34 11.16
C LYS A 200 12.00 -13.23 10.74
N VAL A 201 11.28 -12.25 11.29
CA VAL A 201 9.86 -12.03 10.99
C VAL A 201 9.69 -11.59 9.54
N SER A 202 10.50 -10.63 9.10
CA SER A 202 10.45 -10.13 7.72
C SER A 202 10.73 -11.23 6.70
N LYS A 203 11.76 -12.06 6.92
CA LYS A 203 12.04 -13.23 6.05
C LYS A 203 10.88 -14.23 6.02
N LEU A 204 10.27 -14.53 7.16
CA LEU A 204 9.14 -15.47 7.21
C LEU A 204 7.93 -14.93 6.43
N PHE A 205 7.53 -13.69 6.66
CA PHE A 205 6.36 -13.14 5.99
C PHE A 205 6.62 -12.81 4.51
N ASN A 206 7.85 -12.46 4.13
CA ASN A 206 8.24 -12.31 2.73
C ASN A 206 8.08 -13.62 1.95
N LYS A 207 8.48 -14.75 2.57
CA LYS A 207 8.25 -16.09 2.03
C LYS A 207 6.76 -16.40 1.88
N LEU A 208 5.96 -16.10 2.91
CA LEU A 208 4.50 -16.31 2.85
C LEU A 208 3.83 -15.46 1.77
N ASP A 209 4.28 -14.23 1.56
CA ASP A 209 3.79 -13.35 0.48
C ASP A 209 4.02 -13.98 -0.90
N TYR A 210 5.22 -14.51 -1.16
CA TYR A 210 5.53 -15.23 -2.41
C TYR A 210 4.75 -16.54 -2.56
N CYS A 211 4.55 -17.29 -1.47
CA CYS A 211 3.63 -18.43 -1.47
C CYS A 211 2.21 -18.02 -1.85
N GLY A 212 1.75 -16.88 -1.35
CA GLY A 212 0.45 -16.29 -1.65
C GLY A 212 0.20 -16.19 -3.15
N ILE A 213 1.16 -15.65 -3.91
CA ILE A 213 1.08 -15.51 -5.37
C ILE A 213 0.86 -16.89 -6.03
N SER A 214 1.65 -17.89 -5.63
CA SER A 214 1.53 -19.25 -6.18
C SER A 214 0.19 -19.89 -5.84
N ILE A 215 -0.27 -19.73 -4.60
CA ILE A 215 -1.57 -20.24 -4.13
C ILE A 215 -2.72 -19.61 -4.92
N LEU A 216 -2.70 -18.29 -5.14
CA LEU A 216 -3.70 -17.60 -5.94
C LEU A 216 -3.70 -18.12 -7.39
N ILE A 217 -2.54 -18.28 -8.02
CA ILE A 217 -2.46 -18.80 -9.38
C ILE A 217 -3.07 -20.22 -9.44
N ILE A 218 -2.64 -21.14 -8.58
CA ILE A 218 -3.21 -22.51 -8.54
C ILE A 218 -4.74 -22.46 -8.35
N ALA A 219 -5.20 -21.69 -7.36
CA ALA A 219 -6.61 -21.57 -7.03
C ALA A 219 -7.45 -20.97 -8.16
N SER A 220 -6.89 -20.01 -8.92
CA SER A 220 -7.55 -19.36 -10.04
C SER A 220 -7.82 -20.30 -11.23
N PHE A 221 -6.97 -21.32 -11.42
CA PHE A 221 -7.13 -22.32 -12.48
C PHE A 221 -8.24 -23.33 -12.17
N ILE A 222 -8.56 -23.58 -10.90
CA ILE A 222 -9.55 -24.59 -10.50
C ILE A 222 -10.92 -24.35 -11.16
N PRO A 223 -11.62 -23.22 -10.92
CA PRO A 223 -12.92 -22.99 -11.54
C PRO A 223 -12.80 -22.84 -13.06
N TRP A 224 -11.73 -22.20 -13.56
CA TRP A 224 -11.57 -21.99 -14.99
C TRP A 224 -11.41 -23.31 -15.78
N LEU A 225 -10.53 -24.21 -15.33
CA LEU A 225 -10.37 -25.54 -15.94
C LEU A 225 -11.61 -26.40 -15.73
N TYR A 226 -12.28 -26.27 -14.59
CA TYR A 226 -13.51 -26.99 -14.31
C TYR A 226 -14.62 -26.65 -15.31
N TYR A 227 -14.88 -25.38 -15.59
CA TYR A 227 -15.93 -24.98 -16.54
C TYR A 227 -15.46 -24.98 -18.00
N GLY A 228 -14.18 -24.71 -18.27
CA GLY A 228 -13.62 -24.80 -19.61
C GLY A 228 -13.68 -26.25 -20.10
N PHE A 229 -13.07 -27.16 -19.38
CA PHE A 229 -13.03 -28.58 -19.74
C PHE A 229 -14.11 -29.38 -19.00
N TYR A 230 -15.33 -28.83 -18.92
CA TYR A 230 -16.43 -29.41 -18.14
C TYR A 230 -16.68 -30.88 -18.53
N CYS A 231 -16.81 -31.15 -19.83
CA CYS A 231 -17.05 -32.48 -20.40
C CYS A 231 -15.77 -33.29 -20.68
N GLU A 232 -14.61 -32.65 -20.68
CA GLU A 232 -13.33 -33.28 -21.01
C GLU A 232 -12.56 -33.64 -19.72
N PHE A 233 -13.00 -34.71 -19.04
CA PHE A 233 -12.47 -35.07 -17.71
C PHE A 233 -10.96 -35.30 -17.71
N GLY A 234 -10.42 -36.05 -18.67
CA GLY A 234 -8.99 -36.33 -18.76
C GLY A 234 -8.15 -35.06 -18.91
N THR A 235 -8.54 -34.18 -19.83
CA THR A 235 -7.87 -32.90 -20.08
C THR A 235 -7.93 -31.97 -18.88
N LYS A 236 -9.11 -31.86 -18.24
CA LYS A 236 -9.31 -31.09 -17.01
C LYS A 236 -8.35 -31.53 -15.89
N VAL A 237 -8.31 -32.84 -15.60
CA VAL A 237 -7.47 -33.39 -14.54
C VAL A 237 -5.99 -33.23 -14.86
N ALA A 238 -5.57 -33.48 -16.10
CA ALA A 238 -4.19 -33.32 -16.52
C ALA A 238 -3.69 -31.88 -16.26
N TYR A 239 -4.43 -30.86 -16.71
CA TYR A 239 -4.04 -29.48 -16.49
C TYR A 239 -4.09 -29.05 -15.02
N LEU A 240 -5.03 -29.56 -14.23
CA LEU A 240 -5.05 -29.31 -12.78
C LEU A 240 -3.79 -29.87 -12.10
N LEU A 241 -3.43 -31.12 -12.40
CA LEU A 241 -2.23 -31.75 -11.85
C LEU A 241 -0.95 -31.00 -12.28
N THR A 242 -0.84 -30.61 -13.55
CA THR A 242 0.29 -29.80 -14.03
C THR A 242 0.36 -28.46 -13.29
N THR A 243 -0.77 -27.78 -13.10
CA THR A 243 -0.81 -26.49 -12.38
C THR A 243 -0.37 -26.65 -10.93
N ILE A 244 -0.83 -27.69 -10.24
CA ILE A 244 -0.41 -27.99 -8.86
C ILE A 244 1.09 -28.30 -8.80
N LEU A 245 1.60 -29.09 -9.75
CA LEU A 245 3.03 -29.42 -9.83
C LEU A 245 3.89 -28.17 -10.03
N LEU A 246 3.57 -27.34 -11.03
CA LEU A 246 4.28 -26.09 -11.31
C LEU A 246 4.21 -25.12 -10.14
N GLY A 247 3.03 -24.96 -9.54
CA GLY A 247 2.83 -24.07 -8.40
C GLY A 247 3.54 -24.56 -7.14
N THR A 248 3.60 -25.87 -6.90
CA THR A 248 4.40 -26.45 -5.81
C THR A 248 5.90 -26.19 -6.04
N GLY A 249 6.37 -26.32 -7.28
CA GLY A 249 7.73 -25.94 -7.65
C GLY A 249 8.02 -24.46 -7.36
N CYS A 250 7.10 -23.56 -7.72
CA CYS A 250 7.22 -22.12 -7.42
C CYS A 250 7.26 -21.84 -5.91
N ILE A 251 6.44 -22.54 -5.12
CA ILE A 251 6.44 -22.46 -3.65
C ILE A 251 7.80 -22.89 -3.09
N ILE A 252 8.33 -24.04 -3.52
CA ILE A 252 9.64 -24.55 -3.06
C ILE A 252 10.75 -23.54 -3.35
N VAL A 253 10.80 -23.00 -4.57
CA VAL A 253 11.78 -21.96 -4.95
C VAL A 253 11.59 -20.71 -4.09
N SER A 254 10.34 -20.30 -3.82
CA SER A 254 10.01 -19.15 -2.99
C SER A 254 10.44 -19.31 -1.53
N MET A 255 10.55 -20.54 -1.02
CA MET A 255 11.02 -20.83 0.33
C MET A 255 12.54 -20.73 0.49
N TRP A 256 13.29 -20.59 -0.61
CA TRP A 256 14.74 -20.49 -0.58
C TRP A 256 15.21 -19.08 -0.16
N ASP A 257 16.04 -19.01 0.88
CA ASP A 257 16.50 -17.73 1.45
C ASP A 257 17.22 -16.82 0.44
N LYS A 258 17.95 -17.39 -0.53
CA LYS A 258 18.63 -16.59 -1.56
C LYS A 258 17.64 -15.94 -2.52
N PHE A 259 16.53 -16.62 -2.82
CA PHE A 259 15.52 -16.13 -3.74
C PHE A 259 14.74 -14.92 -3.18
N ALA A 260 14.71 -14.76 -1.86
CA ALA A 260 14.12 -13.61 -1.18
C ALA A 260 14.98 -12.33 -1.26
N ALA A 261 16.25 -12.44 -1.67
CA ALA A 261 17.16 -11.29 -1.70
C ALA A 261 16.81 -10.32 -2.85
N PRO A 262 17.04 -9.00 -2.71
CA PRO A 262 16.64 -8.00 -3.71
C PRO A 262 17.19 -8.26 -5.12
N GLU A 263 18.37 -8.88 -5.24
CA GLU A 263 19.06 -9.19 -6.50
C GLU A 263 18.25 -10.14 -7.39
N TYR A 264 17.40 -10.98 -6.80
CA TYR A 264 16.57 -11.94 -7.53
C TYR A 264 15.20 -11.39 -7.94
N ARG A 265 14.94 -10.08 -7.77
CA ARG A 265 13.63 -9.47 -8.07
C ARG A 265 13.14 -9.79 -9.49
N THR A 266 13.97 -9.59 -10.50
CA THR A 266 13.61 -9.89 -11.88
C THR A 266 13.35 -11.37 -12.08
N CYS A 267 14.16 -12.24 -11.48
CA CYS A 267 13.94 -13.69 -11.52
C CYS A 267 12.60 -14.09 -10.88
N ARG A 268 12.21 -13.46 -9.75
CA ARG A 268 10.90 -13.66 -9.13
C ARG A 268 9.76 -13.25 -10.05
N ALA A 269 9.84 -12.05 -10.62
CA ALA A 269 8.83 -11.56 -11.56
C ALA A 269 8.69 -12.51 -12.75
N LEU A 270 9.80 -12.91 -13.37
CA LEU A 270 9.81 -13.85 -14.50
C LEU A 270 9.25 -15.22 -14.13
N LEU A 271 9.58 -15.76 -12.95
CA LEU A 271 9.04 -17.04 -12.48
C LEU A 271 7.51 -17.02 -12.40
N PHE A 272 6.93 -16.01 -11.74
CA PHE A 272 5.49 -15.92 -11.58
C PHE A 272 4.77 -15.53 -12.88
N ILE A 273 5.37 -14.69 -13.73
CA ILE A 273 4.86 -14.41 -15.08
C ILE A 273 4.82 -15.70 -15.89
N ALA A 274 5.90 -16.48 -15.91
CA ALA A 274 5.96 -17.75 -16.64
C ALA A 274 4.93 -18.75 -16.12
N PHE A 275 4.75 -18.83 -14.79
CA PHE A 275 3.73 -19.70 -14.21
C PHE A 275 2.31 -19.25 -14.57
N GLY A 276 2.01 -17.94 -14.54
CA GLY A 276 0.72 -17.43 -15.02
C GLY A 276 0.49 -17.67 -16.52
N LEU A 277 1.52 -17.46 -17.34
CA LEU A 277 1.48 -17.68 -18.79
C LEU A 277 1.30 -19.15 -19.18
N PHE A 278 1.51 -20.11 -18.27
CA PHE A 278 1.10 -21.49 -18.48
C PHE A 278 -0.37 -21.57 -18.92
N GLY A 279 -1.24 -20.67 -18.45
CA GLY A 279 -2.65 -20.58 -18.83
C GLY A 279 -2.90 -20.37 -20.33
N PHE A 280 -1.91 -19.90 -21.08
CA PHE A 280 -1.98 -19.79 -22.54
C PHE A 280 -2.13 -21.17 -23.21
N ILE A 281 -1.45 -22.20 -22.69
CA ILE A 281 -1.49 -23.57 -23.25
C ILE A 281 -2.91 -24.17 -23.19
N PRO A 282 -3.57 -24.29 -22.02
CA PRO A 282 -4.94 -24.80 -21.95
C PRO A 282 -5.94 -23.87 -22.66
N THR A 283 -5.68 -22.56 -22.75
CA THR A 283 -6.55 -21.64 -23.51
C THR A 283 -6.48 -21.92 -25.01
N CYS A 284 -5.27 -22.13 -25.55
CA CYS A 284 -5.08 -22.52 -26.94
C CYS A 284 -5.70 -23.89 -27.23
N HIS A 285 -5.49 -24.86 -26.34
CA HIS A 285 -6.10 -26.18 -26.47
C HIS A 285 -7.64 -26.08 -26.48
N TYR A 286 -8.22 -25.28 -25.58
CA TYR A 286 -9.66 -25.02 -25.55
C TYR A 286 -10.14 -24.39 -26.87
N ALA A 287 -9.45 -23.37 -27.39
CA ALA A 287 -9.80 -22.72 -28.66
C ALA A 287 -9.68 -23.66 -29.86
N LEU A 288 -8.72 -24.58 -29.87
CA LEU A 288 -8.57 -25.59 -30.92
C LEU A 288 -9.66 -26.67 -30.87
N LEU A 289 -10.12 -27.05 -29.67
CA LEU A 289 -11.19 -28.05 -29.52
C LEU A 289 -12.58 -27.49 -29.84
N PHE A 290 -12.86 -26.26 -29.39
CA PHE A 290 -14.22 -25.69 -29.40
C PHE A 290 -14.39 -24.53 -30.39
N GLY A 291 -13.32 -24.11 -31.07
CA GLY A 291 -13.31 -23.00 -32.01
C GLY A 291 -12.96 -21.66 -31.36
N PHE A 292 -12.25 -20.81 -32.11
CA PHE A 292 -11.74 -19.52 -31.62
C PHE A 292 -12.85 -18.55 -31.27
N LYS A 293 -13.89 -18.44 -32.12
CA LYS A 293 -15.04 -17.58 -31.85
C LYS A 293 -15.72 -17.99 -30.54
N HIS A 294 -15.95 -19.29 -30.33
CA HIS A 294 -16.55 -19.79 -29.09
C HIS A 294 -15.67 -19.49 -27.88
N ALA A 295 -14.35 -19.65 -27.98
CA ALA A 295 -13.43 -19.33 -26.89
C ALA A 295 -13.49 -17.85 -26.45
N PHE A 296 -13.59 -16.91 -27.40
CA PHE A 296 -13.62 -15.47 -27.12
C PHE A 296 -15.02 -14.88 -26.89
N THR A 297 -16.10 -15.54 -27.29
CA THR A 297 -17.45 -15.08 -26.93
C THR A 297 -17.91 -15.70 -25.62
N THR A 298 -17.65 -16.99 -25.48
CA THR A 298 -18.39 -17.86 -24.57
C THR A 298 -17.47 -18.53 -23.56
N GLY A 299 -16.26 -18.90 -23.99
CA GLY A 299 -15.18 -19.42 -23.14
C GLY A 299 -14.50 -18.36 -22.26
N ALA A 300 -14.95 -17.10 -22.32
CA ALA A 300 -14.42 -15.98 -21.54
C ALA A 300 -12.91 -15.71 -21.74
N ALA A 301 -12.30 -16.19 -22.84
CA ALA A 301 -10.86 -16.06 -23.09
C ALA A 301 -10.40 -14.60 -23.17
N GLN A 302 -11.25 -13.67 -23.61
CA GLN A 302 -10.99 -12.24 -23.60
C GLN A 302 -10.66 -11.71 -22.20
N TRP A 303 -11.30 -12.23 -21.16
CA TRP A 303 -11.05 -11.81 -19.78
C TRP A 303 -9.72 -12.34 -19.27
N LEU A 304 -9.28 -13.52 -19.73
CA LEU A 304 -7.92 -14.02 -19.46
C LEU A 304 -6.86 -13.14 -20.12
N VAL A 305 -7.12 -12.63 -21.33
CA VAL A 305 -6.19 -11.70 -22.00
C VAL A 305 -6.08 -10.40 -21.23
N VAL A 306 -7.21 -9.80 -20.81
CA VAL A 306 -7.20 -8.58 -19.98
C VAL A 306 -6.46 -8.83 -18.66
N MET A 307 -6.74 -9.95 -18.00
CA MET A 307 -6.04 -10.36 -16.77
C MET A 307 -4.53 -10.52 -17.01
N ALA A 308 -4.11 -11.16 -18.11
CA ALA A 308 -2.70 -11.33 -18.45
C ALA A 308 -2.01 -9.99 -18.72
N VAL A 309 -2.66 -9.06 -19.42
CA VAL A 309 -2.13 -7.70 -19.64
C VAL A 309 -1.92 -6.98 -18.31
N LEU A 310 -2.87 -7.04 -17.39
CA LEU A 310 -2.74 -6.46 -16.05
C LEU A 310 -1.58 -7.08 -15.26
N TYR A 311 -1.49 -8.41 -15.19
CA TYR A 311 -0.39 -9.05 -14.47
C TYR A 311 0.99 -8.76 -15.08
N ILE A 312 1.14 -8.88 -16.39
CA ILE A 312 2.43 -8.68 -17.07
C ILE A 312 2.87 -7.23 -16.94
N SER A 313 1.97 -6.27 -17.17
CA SER A 313 2.32 -4.85 -17.04
C SER A 313 2.69 -4.49 -15.60
N GLY A 314 1.93 -4.95 -14.60
CA GLY A 314 2.22 -4.71 -13.20
C GLY A 314 3.56 -5.33 -12.77
N ALA A 315 3.80 -6.59 -13.12
CA ALA A 315 5.04 -7.28 -12.80
C ALA A 315 6.26 -6.67 -13.53
N SER A 316 6.06 -6.16 -14.75
CA SER A 316 7.10 -5.45 -15.50
C SER A 316 7.45 -4.12 -14.85
N LEU A 317 6.46 -3.34 -14.40
CA LEU A 317 6.69 -2.11 -13.64
C LEU A 317 7.43 -2.38 -12.32
N TYR A 318 7.00 -3.41 -11.58
CA TYR A 318 7.66 -3.88 -10.35
C TYR A 318 9.13 -4.26 -10.58
N ALA A 319 9.40 -5.04 -11.63
CA ALA A 319 10.76 -5.45 -11.97
C ALA A 319 11.63 -4.26 -12.39
N ALA A 320 11.07 -3.30 -13.14
CA ALA A 320 11.78 -2.12 -13.64
C ALA A 320 11.89 -0.98 -12.61
N ARG A 321 11.19 -1.04 -11.48
CA ARG A 321 11.08 0.01 -10.46
C ARG A 321 10.60 1.36 -11.04
N ILE A 322 9.63 1.34 -11.94
CA ILE A 322 9.06 2.54 -12.58
C ILE A 322 7.75 2.92 -11.88
N PRO A 323 7.56 4.19 -11.47
CA PRO A 323 8.29 5.39 -11.89
C PRO A 323 9.43 5.85 -10.97
N GLU A 324 9.61 5.26 -9.78
CA GLU A 324 10.56 5.75 -8.77
C GLU A 324 12.02 5.77 -9.25
N ARG A 325 12.40 4.87 -10.17
CA ARG A 325 13.72 4.88 -10.82
C ARG A 325 13.96 6.14 -11.65
N LEU A 326 12.90 6.69 -12.27
CA LEU A 326 13.01 7.86 -13.15
C LEU A 326 13.07 9.17 -12.37
N ALA A 327 12.48 9.21 -11.16
CA ALA A 327 12.56 10.35 -10.25
C ALA A 327 12.69 9.87 -8.79
N PRO A 328 13.91 9.51 -8.35
CA PRO A 328 14.16 9.07 -6.98
C PRO A 328 13.72 10.12 -5.96
N GLY A 329 13.09 9.69 -4.85
CA GLY A 329 12.58 10.59 -3.81
C GLY A 329 11.18 11.18 -4.06
N TYR A 330 10.72 11.25 -5.32
CA TYR A 330 9.41 11.84 -5.64
C TYR A 330 8.24 10.90 -5.36
N PHE A 331 8.50 9.60 -5.40
CA PHE A 331 7.51 8.54 -5.25
C PHE A 331 7.68 7.77 -3.93
N ASP A 332 8.30 8.40 -2.91
CA ASP A 332 8.60 7.75 -1.62
C ASP A 332 7.35 7.21 -0.92
N ILE A 333 6.21 7.89 -1.02
CA ILE A 333 4.97 7.49 -0.34
C ILE A 333 3.89 7.03 -1.33
N TRP A 334 3.82 7.60 -2.53
CA TRP A 334 2.71 7.40 -3.47
C TRP A 334 3.22 7.00 -4.85
N PHE A 335 2.46 6.13 -5.51
CA PHE A 335 2.67 5.66 -6.89
C PHE A 335 4.00 4.97 -7.13
N GLN A 336 4.54 4.29 -6.12
CA GLN A 336 5.67 3.37 -6.31
C GLN A 336 5.28 2.23 -7.25
N SER A 337 6.24 1.68 -7.99
CA SER A 337 6.04 0.51 -8.83
C SER A 337 5.38 -0.66 -8.09
N HIS A 338 5.76 -0.89 -6.83
CA HIS A 338 5.21 -1.93 -5.97
C HIS A 338 3.74 -1.69 -5.63
N GLN A 339 3.37 -0.43 -5.38
CA GLN A 339 1.98 -0.03 -5.12
C GLN A 339 1.11 -0.23 -6.37
N ILE A 340 1.64 0.14 -7.54
CA ILE A 340 0.94 -0.06 -8.82
C ILE A 340 0.75 -1.55 -9.08
N PHE A 341 1.77 -2.37 -8.83
CA PHE A 341 1.68 -3.82 -8.93
C PHE A 341 0.59 -4.40 -8.04
N HIS A 342 0.50 -3.97 -6.76
CA HIS A 342 -0.56 -4.39 -5.85
C HIS A 342 -1.97 -4.09 -6.39
N VAL A 343 -2.17 -2.87 -6.90
CA VAL A 343 -3.45 -2.48 -7.51
C VAL A 343 -3.78 -3.36 -8.72
N PHE A 344 -2.79 -3.69 -9.55
CA PHE A 344 -2.97 -4.52 -10.73
C PHE A 344 -3.30 -5.97 -10.36
N VAL A 345 -2.73 -6.51 -9.28
CA VAL A 345 -3.08 -7.85 -8.76
C VAL A 345 -4.56 -7.90 -8.35
N VAL A 346 -5.03 -6.91 -7.59
CA VAL A 346 -6.45 -6.84 -7.18
C VAL A 346 -7.37 -6.68 -8.40
N ALA A 347 -7.03 -5.76 -9.31
CA ALA A 347 -7.81 -5.55 -10.53
C ALA A 347 -7.87 -6.82 -11.41
N ALA A 348 -6.74 -7.51 -11.59
CA ALA A 348 -6.66 -8.76 -12.34
C ALA A 348 -7.50 -9.86 -11.70
N ALA A 349 -7.48 -9.99 -10.36
CA ALA A 349 -8.33 -10.94 -9.65
C ALA A 349 -9.83 -10.62 -9.81
N CYS A 350 -10.22 -9.35 -9.82
CA CYS A 350 -11.60 -8.94 -10.10
C CYS A 350 -12.02 -9.26 -11.54
N VAL A 351 -11.16 -8.99 -12.52
CA VAL A 351 -11.38 -9.35 -13.93
C VAL A 351 -11.51 -10.86 -14.10
N HIS A 352 -10.64 -11.63 -13.44
CA HIS A 352 -10.71 -13.09 -13.44
C HIS A 352 -12.03 -13.59 -12.86
N TYR A 353 -12.43 -13.08 -11.69
CA TYR A 353 -13.71 -13.41 -11.07
C TYR A 353 -14.89 -13.13 -12.01
N TYR A 354 -14.91 -11.98 -12.68
CA TYR A 354 -15.93 -11.66 -13.67
C TYR A 354 -15.94 -12.68 -14.83
N GLY A 355 -14.77 -13.01 -15.38
CA GLY A 355 -14.63 -14.01 -16.43
C GLY A 355 -15.14 -15.40 -15.99
N LEU A 356 -14.86 -15.80 -14.76
CA LEU A 356 -15.38 -17.03 -14.17
C LEU A 356 -16.91 -17.01 -14.06
N CYS A 357 -17.51 -15.90 -13.63
CA CYS A 357 -18.96 -15.75 -13.58
C CYS A 357 -19.61 -15.90 -14.95
N VAL A 358 -19.05 -15.26 -15.99
CA VAL A 358 -19.53 -15.40 -17.37
C VAL A 358 -19.47 -16.86 -17.84
N LEU A 359 -18.33 -17.52 -17.60
CA LEU A 359 -18.10 -18.91 -18.01
C LEU A 359 -19.04 -19.89 -17.27
N SER A 360 -19.23 -19.68 -15.96
CA SER A 360 -20.11 -20.48 -15.12
C SER A 360 -21.58 -20.35 -15.55
N LEU A 361 -22.06 -19.12 -15.78
CA LEU A 361 -23.42 -18.86 -16.26
C LEU A 361 -23.69 -19.52 -17.60
N HIS A 362 -22.70 -19.49 -18.50
CA HIS A 362 -22.83 -20.17 -19.78
C HIS A 362 -22.95 -21.69 -19.62
N GLN A 363 -22.12 -22.32 -18.78
CA GLN A 363 -22.23 -23.77 -18.57
C GLN A 363 -23.55 -24.18 -17.92
N SER A 364 -24.03 -23.40 -16.95
CA SER A 364 -25.37 -23.60 -16.37
C SER A 364 -26.50 -23.53 -17.41
N SER A 365 -26.31 -22.83 -18.53
CA SER A 365 -27.31 -22.74 -19.61
C SER A 365 -27.31 -23.93 -20.59
N ILE A 366 -26.17 -24.63 -20.75
CA ILE A 366 -26.05 -25.75 -21.72
C ILE A 366 -26.49 -27.09 -21.12
N GLY A 367 -26.31 -27.30 -19.82
CA GLY A 367 -26.65 -28.56 -19.15
C GLY A 367 -25.71 -29.72 -19.50
N ASP A 368 -26.23 -30.95 -19.49
CA ASP A 368 -25.45 -32.20 -19.55
C ASP A 368 -24.61 -32.38 -20.82
N CYS A 369 -23.43 -33.00 -20.65
CA CYS A 369 -22.45 -33.27 -21.71
C CYS A 369 -22.93 -34.16 -22.86
N ARG A 370 -24.12 -34.78 -22.74
CA ARG A 370 -24.69 -35.70 -23.73
C ARG A 370 -25.05 -35.06 -25.08
N LYS A 371 -25.01 -33.73 -25.21
CA LYS A 371 -25.42 -33.00 -26.42
C LYS A 371 -24.30 -32.40 -27.28
N ARG A 372 -23.01 -32.57 -26.93
CA ARG A 372 -21.91 -31.96 -27.72
C ARG A 372 -21.36 -32.91 -28.78
N ILE A 373 -21.75 -32.65 -30.03
CA ILE A 373 -21.01 -33.14 -31.21
C ILE A 373 -19.76 -32.27 -31.32
N ILE A 374 -18.58 -32.83 -31.04
CA ILE A 374 -17.30 -32.15 -31.32
C ILE A 374 -17.22 -32.00 -32.84
N PRO A 375 -17.16 -30.77 -33.38
CA PRO A 375 -17.06 -30.58 -34.82
C PRO A 375 -15.72 -31.16 -35.32
N PRO A 376 -15.69 -31.83 -36.49
CA PRO A 376 -14.45 -32.40 -37.01
C PRO A 376 -13.40 -31.31 -37.22
N PHE A 377 -12.13 -31.61 -36.93
CA PHE A 377 -11.01 -30.64 -36.97
C PHE A 377 -10.93 -29.83 -38.27
N SER A 378 -11.34 -30.40 -39.41
CA SER A 378 -11.43 -29.72 -40.70
C SER A 378 -12.38 -28.52 -40.72
N SER A 379 -13.48 -28.58 -39.96
CA SER A 379 -14.44 -27.46 -39.84
C SER A 379 -13.92 -26.32 -38.97
N VAL A 380 -13.05 -26.61 -38.00
CA VAL A 380 -12.39 -25.59 -37.16
C VAL A 380 -11.40 -24.78 -37.99
N LEU A 381 -10.60 -25.45 -38.83
CA LEU A 381 -9.63 -24.79 -39.73
C LEU A 381 -10.31 -23.83 -40.71
N ASN A 382 -11.45 -24.22 -41.28
CA ASN A 382 -12.17 -23.34 -42.22
C ASN A 382 -12.69 -22.07 -41.52
N SER A 383 -13.15 -22.17 -40.26
CA SER A 383 -13.61 -21.01 -39.48
C SER A 383 -12.50 -20.05 -39.01
N MET A 384 -11.22 -20.40 -39.20
CA MET A 384 -10.09 -19.51 -38.90
C MET A 384 -9.79 -18.53 -40.04
N PHE A 385 -10.22 -18.85 -41.26
CA PHE A 385 -9.92 -18.11 -42.48
C PHE A 385 -11.13 -17.34 -43.04
N ASP A 386 -12.30 -17.48 -42.38
CA ASP A 386 -13.53 -16.69 -42.59
C ASP A 386 -13.75 -15.75 -41.40
#